data_AF-A0A2E6MTC2-F1
#
_entry.id   AF-A0A2E6MTC2-F1
#
_cell.length_a   1.000
_cell.length_b   1.000
_cell.length_c   1.000
_cell.angle_alpha   90.00
_cell.angle_beta   90.00
_cell.angle_gamma   90.00
#
_symmetry.space_group_name_H-M   'P 1'
#
loop_
_entity.id
_entity.type
_entity.pdbx_description
1 polymer ?
#
loop_
_entity_poly.entity_id
_entity_poly.type
_entity_poly.pdbx_seq_one_letter_code
_entity_poly.pdbx_strand_id
1 'polypeptide(L)'
;MSPAEQLTAKSTKGLPKTAWLIICLSVLLIVGRTILWHVYFDPTDKRDQKFIENREAVTGMHCANDRSRWATVATLVENNTFVIDDVDRRRGKLGNWGTIDKVFHSDRKGREHFYSSKPPLYTTIVAIQYWLLKQVTGLNIFEAPMLTIKILTFINQGLVFALILILLARIGHQEITNNHLYYLYLTALSFGTFLSTFAVSLNNHLPAALFSLLAVLECRRISLQPHNHPARFVLIGFYCAMTVTFELPSLAFLCLVGIWLLTISIRNTIFFGVPAIAVVAFLYLGINYLAHDSWRPPYTHRSDGKVLEVLSLEDGDSLVAGILPDNLDLLTESMPGMGNYRVEEHPSQGRWRIFDYSNNVRYALVRKGTTYELRDWDNWYDYEVAGRKSYWLPGQAEGVDLGETSRSKYLLHLTVGHHGFFSLTPIWIFGLLGILLAFRAQHAFWTPLSRITLSITLILFLFYVMRPLQDRNYGGVASGFRWMFWIVPLYALHLPRGLNAVSKSFFLTVLFIIAVAISIYSAHYAFLNPWQNPWPY
;
A
#
# COMPACT_ATOMS: atom_id res chain seq x y z
N MET A 1 -45.88 0.49 9.17
CA MET A 1 -44.82 -0.52 9.02
C MET A 1 -43.86 -0.40 10.17
N SER A 2 -43.56 -1.52 10.83
CA SER A 2 -42.47 -1.58 11.81
C SER A 2 -41.12 -1.27 11.14
N PRO A 3 -40.09 -0.84 11.90
CA PRO A 3 -38.74 -0.65 11.34
C PRO A 3 -38.21 -1.91 10.64
N ALA A 4 -38.58 -3.10 11.13
CA ALA A 4 -38.20 -4.38 10.51
C ALA A 4 -38.88 -4.62 9.15
N GLU A 5 -40.16 -4.26 9.00
CA GLU A 5 -40.91 -4.34 7.73
C GLU A 5 -40.40 -3.34 6.68
N GLN A 6 -39.96 -2.16 7.11
CA GLN A 6 -39.35 -1.17 6.20
C GLN A 6 -37.99 -1.63 5.67
N LEU A 7 -37.19 -2.33 6.49
CA LEU A 7 -35.88 -2.85 6.09
C LEU A 7 -36.00 -4.04 5.12
N THR A 8 -37.00 -4.91 5.32
CA THR A 8 -37.30 -6.02 4.39
C THR A 8 -37.83 -5.51 3.05
N ALA A 9 -38.69 -4.48 3.04
CA ALA A 9 -39.17 -3.86 1.80
C ALA A 9 -38.09 -3.06 1.04
N LYS A 10 -37.05 -2.55 1.74
CA LYS A 10 -35.88 -1.88 1.14
C LYS A 10 -34.89 -2.87 0.53
N SER A 11 -34.76 -4.09 1.06
CA SER A 11 -33.71 -5.03 0.62
C SER A 11 -33.92 -5.58 -0.81
N THR A 12 -35.16 -5.56 -1.31
CA THR A 12 -35.55 -6.06 -2.64
C THR A 12 -35.54 -4.98 -3.73
N LYS A 13 -35.41 -3.70 -3.37
CA LYS A 13 -35.38 -2.58 -4.32
C LYS A 13 -33.94 -2.17 -4.61
N GLY A 14 -33.67 -1.82 -5.87
CA GLY A 14 -32.39 -1.22 -6.28
C GLY A 14 -32.09 0.09 -5.55
N LEU A 15 -30.85 0.58 -5.66
CA LEU A 15 -30.45 1.84 -5.02
C LEU A 15 -31.33 3.02 -5.49
N PRO A 16 -31.73 3.93 -4.59
CA PRO A 16 -32.49 5.13 -4.97
C PRO A 16 -31.75 5.98 -6.00
N LYS A 17 -32.49 6.70 -6.87
CA LYS A 17 -31.89 7.61 -7.88
C LYS A 17 -30.92 8.63 -7.26
N THR A 18 -31.25 9.17 -6.09
CA THR A 18 -30.39 10.11 -5.35
C THR A 18 -29.08 9.46 -4.90
N ALA A 19 -29.08 8.17 -4.55
CA ALA A 19 -27.85 7.46 -4.22
C ALA A 19 -26.94 7.30 -5.45
N TRP A 20 -27.52 6.96 -6.60
CA TRP A 20 -26.79 6.94 -7.86
C TRP A 20 -26.25 8.32 -8.24
N LEU A 21 -27.02 9.38 -8.03
CA LEU A 21 -26.54 10.75 -8.26
C LEU A 21 -25.30 11.06 -7.43
N ILE A 22 -25.29 10.75 -6.12
CA ILE A 22 -24.12 10.98 -5.24
C ILE A 22 -22.91 10.18 -5.72
N ILE A 23 -23.09 8.89 -6.05
CA ILE A 23 -22.01 8.03 -6.56
C ILE A 23 -21.49 8.59 -7.88
N CYS A 24 -22.35 8.92 -8.83
CA CYS A 24 -21.96 9.49 -10.12
C CYS A 24 -21.22 10.82 -9.96
N LEU A 25 -21.68 11.72 -9.09
CA LEU A 25 -20.98 12.98 -8.81
C LEU A 25 -19.58 12.74 -8.23
N SER A 26 -19.43 11.76 -7.33
CA SER A 26 -18.12 11.41 -6.78
C SER A 26 -17.18 10.83 -7.85
N VAL A 27 -17.68 9.97 -8.74
CA VAL A 27 -16.88 9.40 -9.84
C VAL A 27 -16.53 10.48 -10.87
N LEU A 28 -17.47 11.36 -11.21
CA LEU A 28 -17.22 12.52 -12.07
C LEU A 28 -16.16 13.44 -11.48
N LEU A 29 -16.16 13.63 -10.15
CA LEU A 29 -15.10 14.37 -9.48
C LEU A 29 -13.73 13.67 -9.63
N ILE A 30 -13.67 12.34 -9.49
CA ILE A 30 -12.43 11.58 -9.73
C ILE A 30 -11.97 11.69 -11.18
N VAL A 31 -12.86 11.56 -12.16
CA VAL A 31 -12.56 11.76 -13.59
C VAL A 31 -12.06 13.18 -13.83
N GLY A 32 -12.77 14.18 -13.29
CA GLY A 32 -12.38 15.58 -13.34
C GLY A 32 -10.99 15.81 -12.77
N ARG A 33 -10.68 15.31 -11.57
CA ARG A 33 -9.33 15.40 -10.96
C ARG A 33 -8.25 14.68 -11.79
N THR A 34 -8.60 13.54 -12.37
CA THR A 34 -7.71 12.73 -13.21
C THR A 34 -7.35 13.49 -14.50
N ILE A 35 -8.29 14.25 -15.08
CA ILE A 35 -8.12 15.04 -16.31
C ILE A 35 -7.50 16.43 -16.02
N LEU A 36 -8.06 17.18 -15.06
CA LEU A 36 -7.75 18.58 -14.75
C LEU A 36 -6.39 18.79 -14.07
N TRP A 37 -5.67 17.71 -13.74
CA TRP A 37 -4.41 17.74 -13.00
C TRP A 37 -3.36 18.72 -13.54
N HIS A 38 -3.39 19.02 -14.84
CA HIS A 38 -2.41 19.89 -15.48
C HIS A 38 -2.78 21.38 -15.51
N VAL A 39 -4.00 21.74 -15.11
CA VAL A 39 -4.54 23.11 -15.28
C VAL A 39 -4.43 23.93 -14.00
N TYR A 40 -4.43 23.28 -12.83
CA TYR A 40 -4.39 23.95 -11.55
C TYR A 40 -3.15 23.48 -10.79
N PHE A 41 -2.08 24.27 -10.91
CA PHE A 41 -0.96 24.22 -9.99
C PHE A 41 -0.91 25.55 -9.26
N ASP A 42 -0.65 25.52 -7.96
CA ASP A 42 -0.36 26.76 -7.24
C ASP A 42 1.08 27.17 -7.58
N PRO A 43 1.29 28.24 -8.36
CA PRO A 43 2.63 28.67 -8.71
C PRO A 43 3.42 29.18 -7.50
N THR A 44 2.79 29.33 -6.33
CA THR A 44 3.43 29.74 -5.08
C THR A 44 3.75 28.56 -4.15
N ASP A 45 3.19 27.36 -4.41
CA ASP A 45 3.52 26.16 -3.64
C ASP A 45 4.83 25.55 -4.16
N LYS A 46 5.85 25.49 -3.29
CA LYS A 46 7.18 24.98 -3.62
C LYS A 46 7.18 23.52 -4.10
N ARG A 47 6.22 22.70 -3.66
CA ARG A 47 6.11 21.28 -4.05
C ARG A 47 5.53 21.18 -5.44
N ASP A 48 4.50 21.98 -5.73
CA ASP A 48 3.91 22.09 -7.07
C ASP A 48 4.95 22.60 -8.08
N GLN A 49 5.72 23.63 -7.72
CA GLN A 49 6.86 24.09 -8.51
C GLN A 49 7.86 22.96 -8.75
N LYS A 50 8.36 22.30 -7.70
CA LYS A 50 9.33 21.20 -7.83
C LYS A 50 8.78 20.04 -8.67
N PHE A 51 7.49 19.75 -8.57
CA PHE A 51 6.81 18.71 -9.34
C PHE A 51 6.74 19.06 -10.83
N ILE A 52 6.43 20.32 -11.16
CA ILE A 52 6.42 20.84 -12.53
C ILE A 52 7.85 20.93 -13.09
N GLU A 53 8.80 21.48 -12.33
CA GLU A 53 10.21 21.63 -12.70
C GLU A 53 10.83 20.29 -13.06
N ASN A 54 10.56 19.26 -12.26
CA ASN A 54 11.00 17.89 -12.51
C ASN A 54 10.21 17.18 -13.62
N ARG A 55 9.27 17.87 -14.27
CA ARG A 55 8.41 17.36 -15.35
C ARG A 55 7.63 16.11 -14.96
N GLU A 56 7.27 15.99 -13.70
CA GLU A 56 6.48 14.85 -13.21
C GLU A 56 5.04 14.94 -13.72
N ALA A 57 4.49 16.17 -13.74
CA ALA A 57 3.14 16.45 -14.21
C ALA A 57 2.86 15.91 -15.63
N VAL A 58 3.82 15.99 -16.55
CA VAL A 58 3.64 15.58 -17.96
C VAL A 58 3.32 14.09 -18.11
N THR A 59 3.70 13.28 -17.14
CA THR A 59 3.44 11.84 -17.17
C THR A 59 2.08 11.43 -16.60
N GLY A 60 1.46 12.28 -15.79
CA GLY A 60 0.27 11.93 -15.02
C GLY A 60 0.52 11.10 -13.76
N MET A 61 1.79 10.82 -13.42
CA MET A 61 2.22 10.15 -12.18
C MET A 61 2.41 11.17 -11.05
N HIS A 62 2.19 10.78 -9.79
CA HIS A 62 2.06 11.76 -8.70
C HIS A 62 3.16 11.81 -7.67
N CYS A 63 4.02 10.80 -7.62
CA CYS A 63 5.21 10.79 -6.79
C CYS A 63 6.15 9.65 -7.21
N ALA A 64 7.30 9.53 -6.56
CA ALA A 64 8.23 8.43 -6.78
C ALA A 64 7.61 7.04 -6.52
N ASN A 65 6.71 6.93 -5.53
CA ASN A 65 6.01 5.69 -5.21
C ASN A 65 5.13 5.21 -6.37
N ASP A 66 4.44 6.15 -7.01
CA ASP A 66 3.61 5.94 -8.21
C ASP A 66 4.51 5.58 -9.41
N ARG A 67 5.56 6.37 -9.67
CA ARG A 67 6.55 6.13 -10.75
C ARG A 67 7.17 4.76 -10.69
N SER A 68 7.48 4.24 -9.49
CA SER A 68 8.06 2.91 -9.31
C SER A 68 7.15 1.80 -9.85
N ARG A 69 5.84 1.92 -9.67
CA ARG A 69 4.87 0.95 -10.22
C ARG A 69 4.79 1.08 -11.74
N TRP A 70 4.66 2.31 -12.25
CA TRP A 70 4.58 2.55 -13.69
C TRP A 70 5.84 2.16 -14.45
N ALA A 71 7.02 2.31 -13.86
CA ALA A 71 8.26 1.85 -14.47
C ALA A 71 8.23 0.33 -14.72
N THR A 72 7.71 -0.45 -13.77
CA THR A 72 7.52 -1.90 -13.94
C THR A 72 6.46 -2.21 -14.99
N VAL A 73 5.32 -1.50 -14.97
CA VAL A 73 4.25 -1.68 -15.96
C VAL A 73 4.75 -1.42 -17.38
N ALA A 74 5.50 -0.34 -17.57
CA ALA A 74 6.03 0.04 -18.87
C ALA A 74 7.07 -0.96 -19.37
N THR A 75 8.03 -1.36 -18.52
CA THR A 75 9.09 -2.31 -18.92
C THR A 75 8.58 -3.71 -19.18
N LEU A 76 7.57 -4.18 -18.44
CA LEU A 76 6.94 -5.47 -18.72
C LEU A 76 6.33 -5.54 -20.11
N VAL A 77 5.69 -4.45 -20.57
CA VAL A 77 5.00 -4.43 -21.87
C VAL A 77 5.93 -4.04 -23.02
N GLU A 78 6.86 -3.10 -22.79
CA GLU A 78 7.71 -2.55 -23.85
C GLU A 78 9.03 -3.31 -24.00
N ASN A 79 9.52 -3.94 -22.93
CA ASN A 79 10.84 -4.57 -22.88
C ASN A 79 10.80 -6.04 -22.42
N ASN A 80 9.62 -6.59 -22.09
CA ASN A 80 9.44 -7.96 -21.59
C ASN A 80 10.35 -8.30 -20.40
N THR A 81 10.55 -7.35 -19.49
CA THR A 81 11.44 -7.51 -18.33
C THR A 81 10.93 -6.75 -17.11
N PHE A 82 11.35 -7.17 -15.91
CA PHE A 82 11.17 -6.42 -14.66
C PHE A 82 12.28 -5.40 -14.40
N VAL A 83 13.36 -5.44 -15.18
CA VAL A 83 14.48 -4.49 -15.09
C VAL A 83 14.01 -3.10 -15.53
N ILE A 84 14.24 -2.09 -14.69
CA ILE A 84 13.80 -0.71 -14.94
C ILE A 84 14.92 0.25 -15.37
N ASP A 85 16.13 -0.24 -15.65
CA ASP A 85 17.31 0.59 -15.96
C ASP A 85 17.05 1.68 -16.99
N ASP A 86 16.49 1.31 -18.14
CA ASP A 86 16.23 2.23 -19.24
C ASP A 86 15.15 3.24 -18.88
N VAL A 87 14.07 2.77 -18.26
CA VAL A 87 12.92 3.62 -17.91
C VAL A 87 13.25 4.57 -16.78
N ASP A 88 13.97 4.14 -15.74
CA ASP A 88 14.40 5.00 -14.63
C ASP A 88 15.28 6.18 -15.10
N ARG A 89 15.99 6.02 -16.22
CA ARG A 89 16.83 7.06 -16.83
C ARG A 89 16.09 8.00 -17.77
N ARG A 90 14.85 7.66 -18.19
CA ARG A 90 14.08 8.49 -19.12
C ARG A 90 13.72 9.84 -18.50
N ARG A 91 14.25 10.90 -19.12
CA ARG A 91 13.93 12.31 -18.85
C ARG A 91 13.71 13.00 -20.20
N GLY A 92 12.87 14.03 -20.24
CA GLY A 92 12.72 14.83 -21.46
C GLY A 92 11.39 15.54 -21.55
N LYS A 93 10.95 15.81 -22.79
CA LYS A 93 9.65 16.47 -23.05
C LYS A 93 8.47 15.62 -22.57
N LEU A 94 8.61 14.30 -22.57
CA LEU A 94 7.58 13.34 -22.15
C LEU A 94 7.68 12.97 -20.65
N GLY A 95 8.34 13.83 -19.87
CA GLY A 95 8.38 13.77 -18.42
C GLY A 95 9.52 12.94 -17.81
N ASN A 96 9.46 12.80 -16.50
CA ASN A 96 10.45 12.12 -15.67
C ASN A 96 9.90 10.80 -15.12
N TRP A 97 10.63 9.71 -15.42
CA TRP A 97 10.26 8.35 -15.02
C TRP A 97 11.07 7.80 -13.83
N GLY A 98 12.08 8.53 -13.36
CA GLY A 98 12.96 8.05 -12.30
C GLY A 98 12.30 7.99 -10.94
N THR A 99 12.70 7.02 -10.14
CA THR A 99 12.14 6.81 -8.81
C THR A 99 13.21 6.56 -7.76
N ILE A 100 12.94 7.01 -6.53
CA ILE A 100 13.71 6.63 -5.32
C ILE A 100 13.24 5.28 -4.75
N ASP A 101 12.05 4.81 -5.14
CA ASP A 101 11.44 3.58 -4.66
C ASP A 101 11.90 2.37 -5.49
N LYS A 102 13.21 2.17 -5.55
CA LYS A 102 13.87 1.10 -6.31
C LYS A 102 14.98 0.43 -5.51
N VAL A 103 15.36 -0.76 -5.96
CA VAL A 103 16.44 -1.58 -5.42
C VAL A 103 17.43 -1.91 -6.53
N PHE A 104 18.67 -2.25 -6.15
CA PHE A 104 19.73 -2.65 -7.07
C PHE A 104 20.30 -3.99 -6.62
N HIS A 105 20.16 -5.00 -7.48
CA HIS A 105 20.66 -6.35 -7.22
C HIS A 105 20.92 -7.11 -8.52
N SER A 106 21.65 -8.23 -8.43
CA SER A 106 21.99 -9.08 -9.56
C SER A 106 20.80 -9.88 -10.10
N ASP A 107 20.77 -10.10 -11.41
CA ASP A 107 19.92 -11.09 -12.08
C ASP A 107 20.53 -12.50 -12.02
N ARG A 108 19.84 -13.50 -12.58
CA ARG A 108 20.34 -14.89 -12.68
C ARG A 108 21.65 -15.07 -13.43
N LYS A 109 22.06 -14.06 -14.21
CA LYS A 109 23.32 -14.05 -14.97
C LYS A 109 24.40 -13.25 -14.22
N GLY A 110 24.13 -12.88 -12.96
CA GLY A 110 25.00 -12.08 -12.11
C GLY A 110 24.96 -10.57 -12.41
N ARG A 111 24.26 -10.10 -13.45
CA ARG A 111 24.32 -8.69 -13.86
C ARG A 111 23.44 -7.84 -12.98
N GLU A 112 23.97 -6.73 -12.50
CA GLU A 112 23.25 -5.85 -11.59
C GLU A 112 22.32 -4.89 -12.33
N HIS A 113 21.09 -4.81 -11.84
CA HIS A 113 20.03 -4.05 -12.47
C HIS A 113 19.18 -3.32 -11.42
N PHE A 114 18.57 -2.20 -11.82
CA PHE A 114 17.53 -1.56 -11.03
C PHE A 114 16.20 -2.28 -11.21
N TYR A 115 15.51 -2.47 -10.09
CA TYR A 115 14.14 -3.00 -10.05
C TYR A 115 13.26 -2.11 -9.18
N SER A 116 11.94 -2.17 -9.40
CA SER A 116 10.99 -1.55 -8.49
C SER A 116 11.08 -2.19 -7.10
N SER A 117 10.94 -1.38 -6.05
CA SER A 117 10.81 -1.89 -4.68
C SER A 117 9.40 -2.43 -4.35
N LYS A 118 8.44 -2.29 -5.27
CA LYS A 118 7.04 -2.68 -5.05
C LYS A 118 6.83 -4.15 -5.43
N PRO A 119 5.97 -4.89 -4.69
CA PRO A 119 5.62 -6.25 -5.08
C PRO A 119 5.10 -6.33 -6.52
N PRO A 120 5.61 -7.29 -7.31
CA PRO A 120 5.39 -7.29 -8.75
C PRO A 120 4.02 -7.82 -9.18
N LEU A 121 3.25 -8.50 -8.30
CA LEU A 121 1.94 -9.06 -8.68
C LEU A 121 0.99 -7.97 -9.18
N TYR A 122 0.86 -6.86 -8.45
CA TYR A 122 -0.07 -5.80 -8.84
C TYR A 122 0.36 -5.10 -10.13
N THR A 123 1.66 -4.78 -10.27
CA THR A 123 2.18 -4.17 -11.50
C THR A 123 2.06 -5.10 -12.70
N THR A 124 2.16 -6.41 -12.50
CA THR A 124 1.92 -7.42 -13.55
C THR A 124 0.46 -7.40 -14.01
N ILE A 125 -0.51 -7.32 -13.09
CA ILE A 125 -1.93 -7.19 -13.44
C ILE A 125 -2.19 -5.90 -14.25
N VAL A 126 -1.60 -4.79 -13.83
CA VAL A 126 -1.72 -3.51 -14.55
C VAL A 126 -1.00 -3.55 -15.90
N ALA A 127 0.13 -4.26 -16.01
CA ALA A 127 0.84 -4.47 -17.27
C ALA A 127 0.00 -5.24 -18.30
N ILE A 128 -0.75 -6.27 -17.86
CA ILE A 128 -1.68 -6.98 -18.74
C ILE A 128 -2.76 -6.02 -19.27
N GLN A 129 -3.30 -5.15 -18.42
CA GLN A 129 -4.29 -4.14 -18.83
C GLN A 129 -3.68 -3.12 -19.79
N TYR A 130 -2.44 -2.67 -19.54
CA TYR A 130 -1.73 -1.78 -20.45
C TYR A 130 -1.48 -2.44 -21.81
N TRP A 131 -1.03 -3.69 -21.83
CA TRP A 131 -0.84 -4.46 -23.06
C TRP A 131 -2.14 -4.53 -23.86
N LEU A 132 -3.27 -4.89 -23.22
CA LEU A 132 -4.58 -4.89 -23.89
C LEU A 132 -4.96 -3.51 -24.44
N LEU A 133 -4.79 -2.45 -23.65
CA LEU A 133 -5.06 -1.08 -24.08
C LEU A 133 -4.23 -0.71 -25.32
N LYS A 134 -2.94 -1.02 -25.31
CA LYS A 134 -2.02 -0.79 -26.43
C LYS A 134 -2.43 -1.57 -27.69
N GLN A 135 -2.78 -2.86 -27.56
CA GLN A 135 -3.22 -3.67 -28.70
C GLN A 135 -4.51 -3.14 -29.34
N VAL A 136 -5.45 -2.65 -28.53
CA VAL A 136 -6.75 -2.18 -29.03
C VAL A 136 -6.69 -0.76 -29.60
N THR A 137 -5.86 0.12 -29.02
CA THR A 137 -5.88 1.56 -29.32
C THR A 137 -4.62 2.09 -30.00
N GLY A 138 -3.52 1.33 -29.97
CA GLY A 138 -2.20 1.80 -30.36
C GLY A 138 -1.53 2.73 -29.34
N LEU A 139 -2.16 3.03 -28.19
CA LEU A 139 -1.58 3.93 -27.19
C LEU A 139 -0.27 3.36 -26.62
N ASN A 140 0.83 4.09 -26.85
CA ASN A 140 2.12 3.81 -26.24
C ASN A 140 2.35 4.72 -25.01
N ILE A 141 2.68 4.12 -23.87
CA ILE A 141 2.89 4.83 -22.60
C ILE A 141 4.09 5.76 -22.63
N PHE A 142 5.07 5.55 -23.51
CA PHE A 142 6.21 6.47 -23.66
C PHE A 142 5.92 7.63 -24.60
N GLU A 143 4.97 7.49 -25.53
CA GLU A 143 4.59 8.54 -26.49
C GLU A 143 3.47 9.42 -25.94
N ALA A 144 2.49 8.82 -25.26
CA ALA A 144 1.36 9.49 -24.63
C ALA A 144 1.22 9.07 -23.15
N PRO A 145 2.22 9.38 -22.29
CA PRO A 145 2.26 8.90 -20.91
C PRO A 145 1.05 9.36 -20.10
N MET A 146 0.71 10.65 -20.14
CA MET A 146 -0.43 11.21 -19.43
C MET A 146 -1.71 10.44 -19.74
N LEU A 147 -2.11 10.37 -21.01
CA LEU A 147 -3.37 9.74 -21.40
C LEU A 147 -3.43 8.27 -20.97
N THR A 148 -2.36 7.53 -21.27
CA THR A 148 -2.26 6.10 -20.97
C THR A 148 -2.32 5.82 -19.46
N ILE A 149 -1.52 6.54 -18.67
CA ILE A 149 -1.45 6.40 -17.21
C ILE A 149 -2.78 6.80 -16.56
N LYS A 150 -3.43 7.86 -17.03
CA LYS A 150 -4.72 8.31 -16.48
C LYS A 150 -5.86 7.33 -16.77
N ILE A 151 -5.93 6.75 -17.98
CA ILE A 151 -6.90 5.69 -18.30
C ILE A 151 -6.72 4.50 -17.37
N LEU A 152 -5.49 3.99 -17.25
CA LEU A 152 -5.21 2.81 -16.43
C LEU A 152 -5.40 3.11 -14.93
N THR A 153 -5.07 4.32 -14.48
CA THR A 153 -5.34 4.75 -13.10
C THR A 153 -6.85 4.76 -12.84
N PHE A 154 -7.65 5.34 -13.73
CA PHE A 154 -9.11 5.36 -13.58
C PHE A 154 -9.70 3.94 -13.50
N ILE A 155 -9.22 3.02 -14.33
CA ILE A 155 -9.65 1.60 -14.30
C ILE A 155 -9.30 0.95 -12.94
N ASN A 156 -8.07 1.12 -12.45
CA ASN A 156 -7.60 0.42 -11.25
C ASN A 156 -7.97 1.11 -9.93
N GLN A 157 -8.40 2.37 -9.97
CA GLN A 157 -8.62 3.20 -8.79
C GLN A 157 -10.02 3.79 -8.79
N GLY A 158 -10.38 4.53 -9.85
CA GLY A 158 -11.70 5.17 -9.98
C GLY A 158 -12.86 4.16 -10.00
N LEU A 159 -12.77 3.11 -10.83
CA LEU A 159 -13.79 2.06 -10.87
C LEU A 159 -13.82 1.22 -9.59
N VAL A 160 -12.67 0.96 -9.00
CA VAL A 160 -12.56 0.26 -7.70
C VAL A 160 -13.24 1.07 -6.60
N PHE A 161 -13.00 2.38 -6.54
CA PHE A 161 -13.67 3.29 -5.62
C PHE A 161 -15.19 3.30 -5.84
N ALA A 162 -15.65 3.40 -7.10
CA ALA A 162 -17.07 3.34 -7.43
C ALA A 162 -17.72 2.03 -6.95
N LEU A 163 -17.04 0.90 -7.15
CA LEU A 163 -17.51 -0.41 -6.69
C LEU A 163 -17.61 -0.49 -5.17
N ILE A 164 -16.60 0.01 -4.43
CA ILE A 164 -16.64 0.11 -2.97
C ILE A 164 -17.87 0.93 -2.53
N LEU A 165 -18.11 2.10 -3.14
CA LEU A 165 -19.27 2.93 -2.82
C LEU A 165 -20.60 2.23 -3.12
N ILE A 166 -20.73 1.53 -4.25
CA ILE A 166 -21.96 0.80 -4.60
C ILE A 166 -22.24 -0.30 -3.57
N LEU A 167 -21.20 -1.05 -3.17
CA LEU A 167 -21.33 -2.11 -2.18
C LEU A 167 -21.71 -1.55 -0.81
N LEU A 168 -21.04 -0.49 -0.34
CA LEU A 168 -21.35 0.17 0.93
C LEU A 168 -22.73 0.86 0.91
N ALA A 169 -23.12 1.47 -0.21
CA ALA A 169 -24.45 2.06 -0.40
C ALA A 169 -25.55 1.00 -0.26
N ARG A 170 -25.37 -0.19 -0.85
CA ARG A 170 -26.34 -1.30 -0.73
C ARG A 170 -26.49 -1.75 0.73
N ILE A 171 -25.39 -1.91 1.45
CA ILE A 171 -25.44 -2.28 2.87
C ILE A 171 -26.04 -1.15 3.71
N GLY A 172 -25.58 0.09 3.52
CA GLY A 172 -26.11 1.25 4.23
C GLY A 172 -27.62 1.44 4.01
N HIS A 173 -28.13 1.19 2.79
CA HIS A 173 -29.56 1.28 2.50
C HIS A 173 -30.39 0.24 3.25
N GLN A 174 -29.81 -0.94 3.50
CA GLN A 174 -30.43 -2.01 4.28
C GLN A 174 -30.37 -1.78 5.79
N GLU A 175 -29.50 -0.89 6.29
CA GLU A 175 -29.25 -0.72 7.73
C GLU A 175 -29.69 0.65 8.26
N ILE A 176 -29.83 1.65 7.38
CA ILE A 176 -30.25 3.01 7.71
C ILE A 176 -31.71 3.23 7.28
N THR A 177 -32.60 3.33 8.26
CA THR A 177 -34.04 3.54 8.02
C THR A 177 -34.31 4.96 7.50
N ASN A 178 -33.68 5.98 8.11
CA ASN A 178 -33.85 7.40 7.76
C ASN A 178 -33.10 7.76 6.47
N ASN A 179 -33.84 8.20 5.44
CA ASN A 179 -33.27 8.53 4.13
C ASN A 179 -32.27 9.69 4.17
N HIS A 180 -32.49 10.73 4.99
CA HIS A 180 -31.55 11.85 5.10
C HIS A 180 -30.21 11.40 5.66
N LEU A 181 -30.23 10.55 6.69
CA LEU A 181 -29.01 9.98 7.26
C LEU A 181 -28.33 9.00 6.33
N TYR A 182 -29.10 8.25 5.52
CA TYR A 182 -28.54 7.39 4.49
C TYR A 182 -27.80 8.20 3.40
N TYR A 183 -28.36 9.33 2.95
CA TYR A 183 -27.67 10.18 1.99
C TYR A 183 -26.47 10.90 2.62
N LEU A 184 -26.57 11.34 3.87
CA LEU A 184 -25.43 11.94 4.59
C LEU A 184 -24.30 10.91 4.81
N TYR A 185 -24.64 9.67 5.15
CA TYR A 185 -23.71 8.53 5.19
C TYR A 185 -22.99 8.35 3.85
N LEU A 186 -23.75 8.29 2.75
CA LEU A 186 -23.18 8.08 1.43
C LEU A 186 -22.31 9.26 0.99
N THR A 187 -22.72 10.50 1.27
CA THR A 187 -21.91 11.71 1.06
C THR A 187 -20.61 11.65 1.86
N ALA A 188 -20.67 11.27 3.13
CA ALA A 188 -19.50 11.12 3.98
C ALA A 188 -18.50 10.09 3.42
N LEU A 189 -18.98 8.96 2.90
CA LEU A 189 -18.11 7.97 2.27
C LEU A 189 -17.54 8.42 0.92
N SER A 190 -18.38 9.08 0.12
CA SER A 190 -18.04 9.51 -1.24
C SER A 190 -17.03 10.65 -1.25
N PHE A 191 -17.10 11.57 -0.28
CA PHE A 191 -16.30 12.79 -0.27
C PHE A 191 -15.43 12.95 0.98
N GLY A 192 -15.72 12.25 2.06
CA GLY A 192 -15.06 12.40 3.35
C GLY A 192 -14.04 11.32 3.68
N THR A 193 -13.58 10.52 2.73
CA THR A 193 -12.60 9.47 2.99
C THR A 193 -11.40 9.60 2.07
N PHE A 194 -10.22 9.23 2.57
CA PHE A 194 -9.00 9.24 1.75
C PHE A 194 -9.00 8.21 0.61
N LEU A 195 -9.98 7.31 0.55
CA LEU A 195 -10.20 6.47 -0.64
C LEU A 195 -10.53 7.33 -1.85
N SER A 196 -11.32 8.40 -1.70
CA SER A 196 -11.58 9.34 -2.81
C SER A 196 -10.33 10.16 -3.14
N THR A 197 -9.59 10.60 -2.11
CA THR A 197 -8.35 11.37 -2.27
C THR A 197 -7.33 10.61 -3.13
N PHE A 198 -7.15 9.31 -2.87
CA PHE A 198 -6.16 8.46 -3.55
C PHE A 198 -6.68 7.76 -4.81
N ALA A 199 -7.97 7.90 -5.16
CA ALA A 199 -8.55 7.31 -6.37
C ALA A 199 -7.98 7.83 -7.70
N VAL A 200 -7.09 8.83 -7.65
CA VAL A 200 -6.46 9.51 -8.77
C VAL A 200 -4.99 9.11 -9.00
N SER A 201 -4.43 8.21 -8.18
CA SER A 201 -3.03 7.74 -8.26
C SER A 201 -2.95 6.23 -8.12
N LEU A 202 -2.02 5.57 -8.82
CA LEU A 202 -1.86 4.12 -8.71
C LEU A 202 -1.26 3.75 -7.34
N ASN A 203 -2.10 3.17 -6.48
CA ASN A 203 -1.73 2.74 -5.14
C ASN A 203 -2.35 1.37 -4.81
N ASN A 204 -1.83 0.74 -3.76
CA ASN A 204 -2.27 -0.57 -3.28
C ASN A 204 -3.45 -0.48 -2.29
N HIS A 205 -3.75 0.70 -1.75
CA HIS A 205 -4.74 0.88 -0.69
C HIS A 205 -6.18 0.64 -1.15
N LEU A 206 -6.58 1.16 -2.32
CA LEU A 206 -7.95 0.98 -2.83
C LEU A 206 -8.26 -0.47 -3.21
N PRO A 207 -7.40 -1.19 -3.95
CA PRO A 207 -7.60 -2.63 -4.17
C PRO A 207 -7.68 -3.40 -2.84
N ALA A 208 -6.79 -3.12 -1.88
CA ALA A 208 -6.84 -3.74 -0.56
C ALA A 208 -8.17 -3.47 0.16
N ALA A 209 -8.68 -2.22 0.11
CA ALA A 209 -9.98 -1.84 0.65
C ALA A 209 -11.13 -2.62 -0.01
N LEU A 210 -11.11 -2.76 -1.34
CA LEU A 210 -12.13 -3.54 -2.05
C LEU A 210 -12.10 -5.01 -1.61
N PHE A 211 -10.93 -5.64 -1.59
CA PHE A 211 -10.81 -7.06 -1.23
C PHE A 211 -11.15 -7.31 0.25
N SER A 212 -10.79 -6.40 1.17
CA SER A 212 -11.18 -6.51 2.58
C SER A 212 -12.71 -6.38 2.75
N LEU A 213 -13.35 -5.48 1.99
CA LEU A 213 -14.80 -5.34 1.96
C LEU A 213 -15.47 -6.60 1.40
N LEU A 214 -15.00 -7.12 0.26
CA LEU A 214 -15.55 -8.33 -0.36
C LEU A 214 -15.46 -9.54 0.57
N ALA A 215 -14.32 -9.73 1.25
CA ALA A 215 -14.15 -10.77 2.27
C ALA A 215 -15.22 -10.65 3.37
N VAL A 216 -15.42 -9.46 3.94
CA VAL A 216 -16.42 -9.23 4.98
C VAL A 216 -17.84 -9.42 4.48
N LEU A 217 -18.15 -9.03 3.25
CA LEU A 217 -19.48 -9.25 2.65
C LEU A 217 -19.79 -10.73 2.45
N GLU A 218 -18.82 -11.55 2.08
CA GLU A 218 -19.00 -13.01 2.05
C GLU A 218 -19.14 -13.59 3.46
N CYS A 219 -18.37 -13.10 4.43
CA CYS A 219 -18.55 -13.50 5.82
C CYS A 219 -19.96 -13.16 6.33
N ARG A 220 -20.50 -11.98 5.98
CA ARG A 220 -21.90 -11.59 6.28
C ARG A 220 -22.88 -12.64 5.76
N ARG A 221 -22.70 -13.09 4.53
CA ARG A 221 -23.61 -14.07 3.91
C ARG A 221 -23.53 -15.42 4.60
N ILE A 222 -22.33 -15.92 4.93
CA ILE A 222 -22.18 -17.16 5.69
C ILE A 222 -22.80 -17.03 7.09
N SER A 223 -22.61 -15.92 7.79
CA SER A 223 -23.18 -15.72 9.13
C SER A 223 -24.70 -15.63 9.14
N LEU A 224 -25.31 -15.13 8.06
CA LEU A 224 -26.77 -14.99 7.95
C LEU A 224 -27.43 -16.24 7.34
N GLN A 225 -26.72 -16.99 6.51
CA GLN A 225 -27.19 -18.19 5.83
C GLN A 225 -26.12 -19.30 5.97
N PRO A 226 -26.03 -19.94 7.16
CA PRO A 226 -24.96 -20.88 7.49
C PRO A 226 -25.03 -22.23 6.74
N HIS A 227 -25.76 -22.31 5.62
CA HIS A 227 -25.73 -23.51 4.77
C HIS A 227 -24.31 -23.81 4.27
N ASN A 228 -24.01 -25.09 4.09
CA ASN A 228 -22.70 -25.58 3.68
C ASN A 228 -22.36 -25.11 2.24
N HIS A 229 -21.73 -23.94 2.11
CA HIS A 229 -21.33 -23.36 0.83
C HIS A 229 -19.79 -23.28 0.70
N PRO A 230 -19.12 -24.38 0.33
CA PRO A 230 -17.67 -24.41 0.06
C PRO A 230 -17.13 -23.24 -0.75
N ALA A 231 -17.85 -22.86 -1.82
CA ALA A 231 -17.45 -21.78 -2.71
C ALA A 231 -17.26 -20.43 -1.98
N ARG A 232 -18.04 -20.14 -0.93
CA ARG A 232 -17.86 -18.90 -0.17
C ARG A 232 -16.57 -18.92 0.66
N PHE A 233 -16.16 -20.08 1.18
CA PHE A 233 -14.88 -20.20 1.88
C PHE A 233 -13.71 -20.03 0.91
N VAL A 234 -13.80 -20.54 -0.33
CA VAL A 234 -12.84 -20.25 -1.40
C VAL A 234 -12.74 -18.75 -1.65
N LEU A 235 -13.88 -18.07 -1.83
CA LEU A 235 -13.91 -16.63 -2.08
C LEU A 235 -13.32 -15.82 -0.92
N ILE A 236 -13.66 -16.16 0.34
CA ILE A 236 -13.10 -15.45 1.50
C ILE A 236 -11.59 -15.66 1.59
N GLY A 237 -11.12 -16.90 1.43
CA GLY A 237 -9.69 -17.20 1.42
C GLY A 237 -8.95 -16.42 0.33
N PHE A 238 -9.49 -16.43 -0.90
CA PHE A 238 -8.97 -15.65 -2.02
C PHE A 238 -8.95 -14.15 -1.73
N TYR A 239 -10.06 -13.56 -1.29
CA TYR A 239 -10.15 -12.12 -1.02
C TYR A 239 -9.22 -11.69 0.12
N CYS A 240 -9.16 -12.43 1.22
CA CYS A 240 -8.23 -12.15 2.31
C CYS A 240 -6.78 -12.23 1.83
N ALA A 241 -6.41 -13.26 1.07
CA ALA A 241 -5.06 -13.40 0.54
C ALA A 241 -4.71 -12.27 -0.44
N MET A 242 -5.64 -11.88 -1.31
CA MET A 242 -5.47 -10.72 -2.19
C MET A 242 -5.23 -9.44 -1.38
N THR A 243 -5.97 -9.20 -0.28
CA THR A 243 -5.69 -8.07 0.63
C THR A 243 -4.23 -8.11 1.12
N VAL A 244 -3.69 -9.29 1.49
CA VAL A 244 -2.29 -9.44 1.92
C VAL A 244 -1.30 -9.05 0.84
N THR A 245 -1.57 -9.44 -0.42
CA THR A 245 -0.67 -9.09 -1.54
C THR A 245 -0.59 -7.57 -1.80
N PHE A 246 -1.66 -6.84 -1.48
CA PHE A 246 -1.68 -5.38 -1.57
C PHE A 246 -1.15 -4.72 -0.30
N GLU A 247 -1.45 -5.27 0.87
CA GLU A 247 -1.13 -4.71 2.19
C GLU A 247 -0.63 -5.82 3.10
N LEU A 248 0.68 -5.99 3.21
CA LEU A 248 1.28 -7.07 4.01
C LEU A 248 0.74 -7.12 5.46
N PRO A 249 0.54 -6.00 6.18
CA PRO A 249 0.00 -6.03 7.54
C PRO A 249 -1.44 -6.58 7.64
N SER A 250 -2.16 -6.68 6.52
CA SER A 250 -3.46 -7.35 6.48
C SER A 250 -3.39 -8.87 6.64
N LEU A 251 -2.19 -9.46 6.76
CA LEU A 251 -2.04 -10.84 7.24
C LEU A 251 -2.75 -11.05 8.59
N ALA A 252 -2.70 -10.05 9.47
CA ALA A 252 -3.45 -10.08 10.72
C ALA A 252 -4.98 -10.12 10.48
N PHE A 253 -5.48 -9.40 9.47
CA PHE A 253 -6.90 -9.48 9.08
C PHE A 253 -7.27 -10.86 8.53
N LEU A 254 -6.42 -11.45 7.68
CA LEU A 254 -6.59 -12.84 7.20
C LEU A 254 -6.67 -13.81 8.38
N CYS A 255 -5.76 -13.73 9.35
CA CYS A 255 -5.77 -14.59 10.53
C CYS A 255 -7.03 -14.41 11.38
N LEU A 256 -7.44 -13.17 11.64
CA LEU A 256 -8.65 -12.86 12.42
C LEU A 256 -9.93 -13.36 11.72
N VAL A 257 -10.04 -13.20 10.40
CA VAL A 257 -11.14 -13.77 9.60
C VAL A 257 -11.07 -15.30 9.60
N GLY A 258 -9.88 -15.89 9.49
CA GLY A 258 -9.67 -17.34 9.57
C GLY A 258 -10.15 -17.92 10.90
N ILE A 259 -9.81 -17.28 12.03
CA ILE A 259 -10.30 -17.66 13.36
C ILE A 259 -11.84 -17.62 13.40
N TRP A 260 -12.44 -16.56 12.86
CA TRP A 260 -13.91 -16.46 12.78
C TRP A 260 -14.53 -17.57 11.92
N LEU A 261 -13.93 -17.90 10.77
CA LEU A 261 -14.44 -18.98 9.91
C LEU A 261 -14.29 -20.36 10.55
N LEU A 262 -13.22 -20.60 11.32
CA LEU A 262 -13.04 -21.84 12.09
C LEU A 262 -14.16 -22.03 13.12
N THR A 263 -14.71 -20.95 13.70
CA THR A 263 -15.87 -21.07 14.61
C THR A 263 -17.17 -21.39 13.89
N ILE A 264 -17.25 -21.18 12.56
CA ILE A 264 -18.43 -21.49 11.75
C ILE A 264 -18.32 -22.88 11.13
N SER A 265 -17.21 -23.19 10.46
CA SER A 265 -16.96 -24.49 9.83
C SER A 265 -15.47 -24.75 9.67
N ILE A 266 -14.91 -25.59 10.54
CA ILE A 266 -13.51 -26.02 10.50
C ILE A 266 -13.22 -26.69 9.15
N ARG A 267 -14.07 -27.64 8.74
CA ARG A 267 -13.90 -28.40 7.50
C ARG A 267 -13.78 -27.48 6.29
N ASN A 268 -14.72 -26.53 6.11
CA ASN A 268 -14.68 -25.70 4.92
C ASN A 268 -13.55 -24.68 4.94
N THR A 269 -13.23 -24.16 6.11
CA THR A 269 -12.11 -23.22 6.27
C THR A 269 -10.80 -23.89 5.85
N ILE A 270 -10.56 -25.13 6.30
CA ILE A 270 -9.35 -25.88 5.98
C ILE A 270 -9.35 -26.36 4.52
N PHE A 271 -10.42 -27.01 4.05
CA PHE A 271 -10.40 -27.67 2.73
C PHE A 271 -10.73 -26.76 1.55
N PHE A 272 -11.29 -25.57 1.78
CA PHE A 272 -11.64 -24.63 0.70
C PHE A 272 -11.01 -23.25 0.88
N GLY A 273 -10.96 -22.74 2.12
CA GLY A 273 -10.32 -21.46 2.41
C GLY A 273 -8.79 -21.49 2.26
N VAL A 274 -8.13 -22.45 2.91
CA VAL A 274 -6.65 -22.55 2.89
C VAL A 274 -6.09 -22.80 1.49
N PRO A 275 -6.66 -23.70 0.65
CA PRO A 275 -6.19 -23.85 -0.73
C PRO A 275 -6.28 -22.57 -1.56
N ALA A 276 -7.36 -21.79 -1.41
CA ALA A 276 -7.49 -20.51 -2.10
C ALA A 276 -6.40 -19.51 -1.68
N ILE A 277 -6.06 -19.48 -0.38
CA ILE A 277 -4.95 -18.68 0.14
C ILE A 277 -3.62 -19.15 -0.46
N ALA A 278 -3.39 -20.46 -0.51
CA ALA A 278 -2.16 -21.04 -1.04
C ALA A 278 -1.95 -20.70 -2.53
N VAL A 279 -3.01 -20.71 -3.34
CA VAL A 279 -2.94 -20.31 -4.76
C VAL A 279 -2.49 -18.86 -4.91
N VAL A 280 -3.08 -17.93 -4.15
CA VAL A 280 -2.69 -16.51 -4.21
C VAL A 280 -1.27 -16.31 -3.70
N ALA A 281 -0.88 -16.99 -2.62
CA ALA A 281 0.49 -16.95 -2.09
C ALA A 281 1.50 -17.48 -3.11
N PHE A 282 1.20 -18.59 -3.77
CA PHE A 282 2.05 -19.16 -4.82
C PHE A 282 2.22 -18.20 -6.00
N LEU A 283 1.15 -17.55 -6.46
CA LEU A 283 1.23 -16.55 -7.54
C LEU A 283 2.06 -15.33 -7.13
N TYR A 284 1.82 -14.80 -5.93
CA TYR A 284 2.55 -13.65 -5.41
C TYR A 284 4.07 -13.94 -5.29
N LEU A 285 4.41 -15.07 -4.67
CA LEU A 285 5.79 -15.50 -4.46
C LEU A 285 6.47 -15.90 -5.77
N GLY A 286 5.75 -16.58 -6.67
CA GLY A 286 6.24 -16.99 -7.98
C GLY A 286 6.59 -15.79 -8.86
N ILE A 287 5.72 -14.78 -8.93
CA ILE A 287 6.02 -13.55 -9.69
C ILE A 287 7.17 -12.77 -9.04
N ASN A 288 7.25 -12.75 -7.70
CA ASN A 288 8.41 -12.17 -7.01
C ASN A 288 9.71 -12.87 -7.38
N TYR A 289 9.71 -14.20 -7.40
CA TYR A 289 10.86 -15.01 -7.80
C TYR A 289 11.23 -14.80 -9.27
N LEU A 290 10.23 -14.65 -10.17
CA LEU A 290 10.49 -14.32 -11.57
C LEU A 290 11.10 -12.93 -11.75
N ALA A 291 10.70 -11.96 -10.94
CA ALA A 291 11.19 -10.59 -11.02
C ALA A 291 12.60 -10.42 -10.41
N HIS A 292 12.85 -11.08 -9.27
CA HIS A 292 13.99 -10.77 -8.41
C HIS A 292 14.93 -11.95 -8.13
N ASP A 293 14.62 -13.15 -8.64
CA ASP A 293 15.29 -14.40 -8.27
C ASP A 293 15.33 -14.67 -6.75
N SER A 294 14.33 -14.13 -6.04
CA SER A 294 14.19 -14.22 -4.59
C SER A 294 12.75 -14.55 -4.20
N TRP A 295 12.56 -15.40 -3.21
CA TRP A 295 11.26 -15.63 -2.58
C TRP A 295 10.88 -14.51 -1.62
N ARG A 296 11.86 -13.72 -1.19
CA ARG A 296 11.69 -12.57 -0.31
C ARG A 296 11.38 -11.33 -1.16
N PRO A 297 10.37 -10.53 -0.78
CA PRO A 297 10.05 -9.31 -1.53
C PRO A 297 11.12 -8.23 -1.32
N PRO A 298 11.33 -7.32 -2.29
CA PRO A 298 12.42 -6.33 -2.28
C PRO A 298 12.57 -5.52 -0.98
N TYR A 299 11.44 -5.12 -0.39
CA TYR A 299 11.45 -4.31 0.84
C TYR A 299 12.01 -5.06 2.08
N THR A 300 12.24 -6.37 1.99
CA THR A 300 12.88 -7.15 3.07
C THR A 300 14.40 -7.21 2.96
N HIS A 301 14.98 -6.72 1.86
CA HIS A 301 16.42 -6.71 1.59
C HIS A 301 17.04 -5.37 2.03
N ARG A 302 16.94 -5.05 3.34
CA ARG A 302 17.34 -3.76 3.96
C ARG A 302 18.51 -3.87 4.93
N SER A 303 19.20 -5.01 4.96
CA SER A 303 20.31 -5.27 5.87
C SER A 303 21.30 -6.22 5.23
N ASP A 304 22.53 -6.26 5.74
CA ASP A 304 23.52 -7.24 5.31
C ASP A 304 23.03 -8.67 5.59
N GLY A 305 23.49 -9.60 4.75
CA GLY A 305 23.14 -11.01 4.84
C GLY A 305 23.90 -11.72 5.95
N LYS A 306 23.95 -13.06 5.85
CA LYS A 306 24.67 -13.91 6.80
C LYS A 306 26.18 -13.60 6.79
N VAL A 307 26.85 -13.84 7.91
CA VAL A 307 28.31 -13.84 7.98
C VAL A 307 28.82 -15.02 7.15
N LEU A 308 29.73 -14.73 6.23
CA LEU A 308 30.39 -15.72 5.37
C LEU A 308 31.75 -16.09 5.93
N GLU A 309 32.49 -15.11 6.46
CA GLU A 309 33.81 -15.28 7.06
C GLU A 309 34.04 -14.25 8.16
N VAL A 310 34.85 -14.60 9.17
CA VAL A 310 35.33 -13.66 10.21
C VAL A 310 36.83 -13.50 10.05
N LEU A 311 37.26 -12.29 9.74
CA LEU A 311 38.66 -11.95 9.52
C LEU A 311 39.28 -11.38 10.79
N SER A 312 40.57 -11.64 10.98
CA SER A 312 41.38 -10.94 11.97
C SER A 312 41.42 -9.44 11.65
N LEU A 313 41.87 -8.62 12.61
CA LEU A 313 42.05 -7.19 12.35
C LEU A 313 43.05 -6.95 11.22
N GLU A 314 44.14 -7.72 11.19
CA GLU A 314 45.20 -7.63 10.18
C GLU A 314 44.69 -7.99 8.78
N ASP A 315 43.95 -9.10 8.64
CA ASP A 315 43.41 -9.55 7.35
C ASP A 315 42.35 -8.58 6.84
N GLY A 316 41.48 -8.09 7.73
CA GLY A 316 40.45 -7.11 7.34
C GLY A 316 41.04 -5.76 6.94
N ASP A 317 42.05 -5.27 7.67
CA ASP A 317 42.75 -4.04 7.31
C ASP A 317 43.52 -4.20 5.98
N SER A 318 44.12 -5.38 5.74
CA SER A 318 44.77 -5.73 4.47
C SER A 318 43.76 -5.73 3.32
N LEU A 319 42.58 -6.33 3.52
CA LEU A 319 41.52 -6.36 2.53
C LEU A 319 41.03 -4.95 2.17
N VAL A 320 40.84 -4.08 3.17
CA VAL A 320 40.50 -2.65 2.97
C VAL A 320 41.59 -1.90 2.20
N ALA A 321 42.86 -2.25 2.42
CA ALA A 321 43.99 -1.71 1.68
C ALA A 321 44.14 -2.28 0.25
N GLY A 322 43.29 -3.22 -0.16
CA GLY A 322 43.33 -3.84 -1.49
C GLY A 322 44.32 -5.01 -1.60
N ILE A 323 44.73 -5.59 -0.46
CA ILE A 323 45.55 -6.80 -0.40
C ILE A 323 44.65 -7.97 0.00
N LEU A 324 44.56 -8.99 -0.85
CA LEU A 324 43.70 -10.14 -0.63
C LEU A 324 44.31 -11.09 0.42
N PRO A 325 43.61 -11.38 1.53
CA PRO A 325 44.03 -12.42 2.47
C PRO A 325 43.94 -13.82 1.86
N ASP A 326 44.89 -14.71 2.20
CA ASP A 326 44.99 -16.06 1.64
C ASP A 326 43.72 -16.90 1.86
N ASN A 327 43.01 -16.72 2.97
CA ASN A 327 41.77 -17.44 3.25
C ASN A 327 40.60 -17.05 2.34
N LEU A 328 40.67 -15.87 1.69
CA LEU A 328 39.63 -15.40 0.77
C LEU A 328 39.91 -15.72 -0.70
N ASP A 329 41.16 -16.01 -1.08
CA ASP A 329 41.52 -16.47 -2.43
C ASP A 329 40.95 -17.88 -2.73
N LEU A 330 40.76 -18.67 -1.67
CA LEU A 330 40.27 -20.04 -1.79
C LEU A 330 38.74 -20.11 -1.91
N LEU A 331 38.29 -20.99 -2.79
CA LEU A 331 36.88 -21.39 -2.89
C LEU A 331 36.45 -22.12 -1.61
N THR A 332 35.42 -21.61 -0.95
CA THR A 332 34.77 -22.26 0.20
C THR A 332 33.38 -22.76 -0.18
N GLU A 333 32.76 -23.61 0.63
CA GLU A 333 31.37 -24.02 0.42
C GLU A 333 30.39 -22.83 0.50
N SER A 334 30.75 -21.78 1.24
CA SER A 334 29.91 -20.62 1.53
C SER A 334 30.18 -19.42 0.61
N MET A 335 31.35 -19.34 -0.03
CA MET A 335 31.78 -18.20 -0.83
C MET A 335 32.65 -18.64 -2.01
N PRO A 336 32.37 -18.14 -3.23
CA PRO A 336 33.30 -18.30 -4.34
C PRO A 336 34.60 -17.53 -4.04
N GLY A 337 35.77 -18.14 -4.27
CA GLY A 337 37.07 -17.50 -4.00
C GLY A 337 37.16 -16.12 -4.66
N MET A 338 37.64 -15.13 -3.91
CA MET A 338 37.72 -13.73 -4.32
C MET A 338 39.03 -13.51 -5.08
N GLY A 339 39.00 -12.72 -6.16
CA GLY A 339 40.21 -12.47 -6.95
C GLY A 339 40.39 -11.00 -7.33
N ASN A 340 39.70 -10.58 -8.38
CA ASN A 340 39.66 -9.20 -8.83
C ASN A 340 38.51 -8.45 -8.16
N TYR A 341 38.79 -7.60 -7.16
CA TYR A 341 37.76 -6.90 -6.40
C TYR A 341 38.04 -5.40 -6.24
N ARG A 342 36.99 -4.67 -5.89
CA ARG A 342 37.04 -3.26 -5.47
C ARG A 342 36.42 -3.12 -4.09
N VAL A 343 37.10 -2.38 -3.21
CA VAL A 343 36.57 -1.99 -1.90
C VAL A 343 36.17 -0.52 -1.95
N GLU A 344 34.99 -0.21 -1.44
CA GLU A 344 34.49 1.15 -1.30
C GLU A 344 34.02 1.38 0.13
N GLU A 345 34.42 2.52 0.71
CA GLU A 345 33.91 2.92 2.02
C GLU A 345 32.39 3.16 1.96
N HIS A 346 31.69 2.70 2.98
CA HIS A 346 30.26 2.96 3.14
C HIS A 346 30.05 4.17 4.05
N PRO A 347 28.99 4.99 3.85
CA PRO A 347 28.69 6.13 4.73
C PRO A 347 28.51 5.79 6.21
N SER A 348 28.20 4.54 6.55
CA SER A 348 28.25 4.06 7.93
C SER A 348 29.68 3.72 8.33
N GLN A 349 30.15 4.35 9.39
CA GLN A 349 31.50 4.14 9.94
C GLN A 349 31.80 2.65 10.17
N GLY A 350 32.98 2.22 9.75
CA GLY A 350 33.44 0.84 9.93
C GLY A 350 32.71 -0.18 9.06
N ARG A 351 32.15 0.25 7.92
CA ARG A 351 31.56 -0.65 6.93
C ARG A 351 32.10 -0.32 5.54
N TRP A 352 32.34 -1.35 4.74
CA TRP A 352 32.77 -1.25 3.35
C TRP A 352 31.92 -2.13 2.45
N ARG A 353 31.85 -1.74 1.19
CA ARG A 353 31.25 -2.48 0.10
C ARG A 353 32.37 -3.12 -0.68
N ILE A 354 32.28 -4.42 -0.89
CA ILE A 354 33.24 -5.14 -1.73
C ILE A 354 32.48 -5.62 -2.95
N PHE A 355 33.02 -5.33 -4.13
CA PHE A 355 32.53 -5.88 -5.38
C PHE A 355 33.62 -6.72 -6.02
N ASP A 356 33.39 -8.02 -6.11
CA ASP A 356 34.29 -8.97 -6.76
C ASP A 356 33.87 -9.16 -8.22
N TYR A 357 34.68 -8.64 -9.13
CA TYR A 357 34.49 -8.72 -10.58
C TYR A 357 34.67 -10.12 -11.13
N SER A 358 35.37 -11.00 -10.42
CA SER A 358 35.66 -12.38 -10.85
C SER A 358 34.38 -13.21 -10.88
N ASN A 359 33.59 -13.09 -9.81
CA ASN A 359 32.35 -13.83 -9.63
C ASN A 359 31.11 -12.95 -9.83
N ASN A 360 31.30 -11.64 -9.97
CA ASN A 360 30.22 -10.64 -10.09
C ASN A 360 29.30 -10.65 -8.85
N VAL A 361 29.92 -10.71 -7.66
CA VAL A 361 29.26 -10.82 -6.35
C VAL A 361 29.62 -9.62 -5.49
N ARG A 362 28.68 -9.19 -4.65
CA ARG A 362 28.90 -8.19 -3.61
C ARG A 362 29.07 -8.81 -2.25
N TYR A 363 29.88 -8.17 -1.43
CA TYR A 363 29.98 -8.46 0.00
C TYR A 363 29.93 -7.17 0.81
N ALA A 364 29.48 -7.27 2.05
CA ALA A 364 29.61 -6.21 3.04
C ALA A 364 30.72 -6.61 4.02
N LEU A 365 31.71 -5.74 4.19
CA LEU A 365 32.73 -5.91 5.23
C LEU A 365 32.38 -4.99 6.40
N VAL A 366 32.23 -5.55 7.60
CA VAL A 366 31.77 -4.80 8.78
C VAL A 366 32.75 -4.99 9.94
N ARG A 367 33.29 -3.89 10.46
CA ARG A 367 34.17 -3.91 11.63
C ARG A 367 33.36 -4.17 12.91
N LYS A 368 33.79 -5.18 13.68
CA LYS A 368 33.21 -5.60 14.97
C LYS A 368 34.32 -5.68 16.02
N GLY A 369 34.58 -4.56 16.69
CA GLY A 369 35.62 -4.46 17.69
C GLY A 369 37.01 -4.77 17.10
N THR A 370 37.55 -5.94 17.43
CA THR A 370 38.87 -6.43 17.01
C THR A 370 38.82 -7.40 15.82
N THR A 371 37.67 -7.53 15.17
CA THR A 371 37.48 -8.43 14.01
C THR A 371 36.73 -7.71 12.89
N TYR A 372 36.76 -8.31 11.71
CA TYR A 372 35.88 -7.95 10.61
C TYR A 372 34.96 -9.11 10.26
N GLU A 373 33.68 -8.82 10.02
CA GLU A 373 32.74 -9.77 9.45
C GLU A 373 32.62 -9.51 7.96
N LEU A 374 32.97 -10.50 7.13
CA LEU A 374 32.63 -10.50 5.71
C LEU A 374 31.26 -11.15 5.55
N ARG A 375 30.31 -10.41 5.00
CA ARG A 375 28.90 -10.78 4.92
C ARG A 375 28.39 -10.83 3.50
N ASP A 376 27.42 -11.70 3.29
CA ASP A 376 26.63 -11.76 2.06
C ASP A 376 25.89 -10.45 1.83
N TRP A 377 25.70 -10.08 0.55
CA TRP A 377 25.06 -8.83 0.18
C TRP A 377 23.54 -8.97 0.05
N ASP A 378 22.84 -8.63 1.13
CA ASP A 378 21.37 -8.68 1.18
C ASP A 378 20.71 -7.29 1.32
N ASN A 379 21.51 -6.22 1.21
CA ASN A 379 21.03 -4.85 1.30
C ASN A 379 20.87 -4.21 -0.09
N TRP A 380 19.75 -4.50 -0.77
CA TRP A 380 19.53 -4.03 -2.14
C TRP A 380 19.22 -2.53 -2.26
N TYR A 381 19.04 -1.84 -1.13
CA TYR A 381 18.87 -0.38 -1.10
C TYR A 381 20.20 0.35 -1.01
N ASP A 382 21.30 -0.35 -0.76
CA ASP A 382 22.63 0.21 -0.69
C ASP A 382 23.27 0.15 -2.08
N TYR A 383 23.33 1.29 -2.75
CA TYR A 383 23.99 1.40 -4.05
C TYR A 383 24.44 2.83 -4.34
N GLU A 384 25.54 2.91 -5.09
CA GLU A 384 26.00 4.10 -5.75
C GLU A 384 26.45 3.74 -7.17
N VAL A 385 25.65 4.12 -8.16
CA VAL A 385 25.84 3.67 -9.55
C VAL A 385 25.89 4.89 -10.46
N ALA A 386 27.00 5.06 -11.17
CA ALA A 386 27.23 6.19 -12.09
C ALA A 386 26.95 7.56 -11.43
N GLY A 387 27.47 7.77 -10.22
CA GLY A 387 27.28 8.99 -9.42
C GLY A 387 25.90 9.16 -8.80
N ARG A 388 24.98 8.20 -8.96
CA ARG A 388 23.65 8.21 -8.32
C ARG A 388 23.67 7.37 -7.06
N LYS A 389 23.54 8.06 -5.92
CA LYS A 389 23.37 7.45 -4.60
C LYS A 389 21.92 7.06 -4.38
N SER A 390 21.70 5.94 -3.68
CA SER A 390 20.37 5.59 -3.19
C SER A 390 19.90 6.63 -2.17
N TYR A 391 18.62 7.02 -2.28
CA TYR A 391 17.95 7.90 -1.32
C TYR A 391 17.93 7.32 0.10
N TRP A 392 18.01 5.99 0.21
CA TRP A 392 17.93 5.27 1.47
C TRP A 392 19.30 5.05 2.13
N LEU A 393 20.38 5.61 1.57
CA LEU A 393 21.68 5.61 2.23
C LEU A 393 21.68 6.52 3.46
N PRO A 394 22.51 6.21 4.48
CA PRO A 394 22.68 7.07 5.64
C PRO A 394 22.99 8.53 5.24
N GLY A 395 22.23 9.47 5.79
CA GLY A 395 22.38 10.90 5.53
C GLY A 395 21.78 11.40 4.21
N GLN A 396 21.11 10.56 3.41
CA GLN A 396 20.44 10.98 2.16
C GLN A 396 18.93 11.21 2.32
N ALA A 397 18.27 10.49 3.24
CA ALA A 397 16.84 10.67 3.49
C ALA A 397 16.53 12.05 4.10
N GLU A 398 15.35 12.57 3.81
CA GLU A 398 14.94 13.93 4.19
C GLU A 398 13.50 13.97 4.71
N GLY A 399 13.17 15.02 5.46
CA GLY A 399 11.79 15.30 5.89
C GLY A 399 11.20 14.17 6.73
N VAL A 400 10.00 13.71 6.35
CA VAL A 400 9.26 12.70 7.11
C VAL A 400 9.97 11.33 7.13
N ASP A 401 10.81 11.05 6.14
CA ASP A 401 11.54 9.77 6.01
C ASP A 401 12.73 9.65 6.99
N LEU A 402 13.06 10.71 7.73
CA LEU A 402 13.95 10.64 8.90
C LEU A 402 13.32 9.84 10.06
N GLY A 403 11.99 9.79 10.10
CA GLY A 403 11.22 9.10 11.11
C GLY A 403 11.06 9.86 12.43
N GLU A 404 9.97 9.57 13.15
CA GLU A 404 9.70 10.14 14.46
C GLU A 404 10.45 9.37 15.55
N THR A 405 11.27 10.09 16.32
CA THR A 405 12.10 9.48 17.38
C THR A 405 11.23 8.99 18.54
N SER A 406 10.20 9.73 18.91
CA SER A 406 9.30 9.41 20.02
C SER A 406 8.13 8.53 19.60
N ARG A 407 8.09 7.29 20.10
CA ARG A 407 6.96 6.36 19.88
C ARG A 407 5.62 6.94 20.33
N SER A 408 5.59 7.73 21.40
CA SER A 408 4.35 8.32 21.91
C SER A 408 3.86 9.48 21.05
N LYS A 409 4.77 10.34 20.56
CA LYS A 409 4.41 11.38 19.56
C LYS A 409 3.92 10.74 18.27
N TYR A 410 4.59 9.68 17.83
CA TYR A 410 4.18 8.91 16.66
C TYR A 410 2.74 8.39 16.83
N LEU A 411 2.44 7.71 17.94
CA LEU A 411 1.09 7.20 18.23
C LEU A 411 0.04 8.31 18.30
N LEU A 412 0.35 9.46 18.93
CA LEU A 412 -0.54 10.62 18.98
C LEU A 412 -0.88 11.08 17.56
N HIS A 413 0.13 11.26 16.72
CA HIS A 413 -0.05 11.74 15.35
C HIS A 413 -0.65 10.70 14.40
N LEU A 414 -0.56 9.39 14.71
CA LEU A 414 -1.29 8.33 14.00
C LEU A 414 -2.79 8.28 14.35
N THR A 415 -3.18 8.74 15.53
CA THR A 415 -4.55 8.63 16.04
C THR A 415 -5.34 9.94 15.87
N VAL A 416 -4.92 11.00 16.56
CA VAL A 416 -5.66 12.27 16.65
C VAL A 416 -4.81 13.51 16.31
N GLY A 417 -3.54 13.34 15.95
CA GLY A 417 -2.69 14.43 15.50
C GLY A 417 -2.68 14.60 13.98
N HIS A 418 -1.55 15.02 13.40
CA HIS A 418 -1.55 15.55 12.04
C HIS A 418 -1.80 14.51 10.94
N HIS A 419 -1.37 13.25 11.13
CA HIS A 419 -1.70 12.12 10.24
C HIS A 419 -2.86 11.27 10.76
N GLY A 420 -3.61 11.78 11.75
CA GLY A 420 -4.44 10.94 12.60
C GLY A 420 -5.62 10.32 11.87
N PHE A 421 -5.80 9.01 12.04
CA PHE A 421 -6.91 8.26 11.46
C PHE A 421 -8.28 8.83 11.90
N PHE A 422 -8.38 9.35 13.13
CA PHE A 422 -9.62 9.93 13.66
C PHE A 422 -9.69 11.45 13.50
N SER A 423 -8.58 12.18 13.52
CA SER A 423 -8.58 13.65 13.36
C SER A 423 -8.81 14.08 11.92
N LEU A 424 -8.24 13.37 10.94
CA LEU A 424 -8.46 13.66 9.53
C LEU A 424 -9.76 13.06 8.98
N THR A 425 -10.36 12.09 9.68
CA THR A 425 -11.64 11.48 9.28
C THR A 425 -12.54 11.24 10.50
N PRO A 426 -13.00 12.30 11.18
CA PRO A 426 -13.75 12.21 12.43
C PRO A 426 -15.08 11.46 12.34
N ILE A 427 -15.60 11.19 11.14
CA ILE A 427 -16.74 10.28 10.96
C ILE A 427 -16.46 8.88 11.54
N TRP A 428 -15.20 8.46 11.68
CA TRP A 428 -14.84 7.18 12.29
C TRP A 428 -15.12 7.10 13.79
N ILE A 429 -15.26 8.23 14.49
CA ILE A 429 -15.74 8.24 15.89
C ILE A 429 -17.16 7.67 15.98
N PHE A 430 -18.02 7.97 15.00
CA PHE A 430 -19.36 7.40 14.92
C PHE A 430 -19.36 5.95 14.44
N GLY A 431 -18.34 5.56 13.67
CA GLY A 431 -18.05 4.15 13.39
C GLY A 431 -17.71 3.38 14.67
N LEU A 432 -16.86 3.93 15.55
CA LEU A 432 -16.56 3.36 16.87
C LEU A 432 -17.82 3.25 17.74
N LEU A 433 -18.68 4.27 17.75
CA LEU A 433 -19.98 4.18 18.41
C LEU A 433 -20.80 3.01 17.87
N GLY A 434 -20.84 2.82 16.54
CA GLY A 434 -21.49 1.68 15.90
C GLY A 434 -20.94 0.32 16.34
N ILE A 435 -19.62 0.20 16.50
CA ILE A 435 -18.94 -0.99 17.04
C ILE A 435 -19.38 -1.25 18.49
N LEU A 436 -19.36 -0.23 19.36
CA LEU A 436 -19.76 -0.37 20.76
C LEU A 436 -21.23 -0.81 20.90
N LEU A 437 -22.11 -0.28 20.05
CA LEU A 437 -23.52 -0.68 20.01
C LEU A 437 -23.70 -2.10 19.48
N ALA A 438 -22.86 -2.57 18.56
CA ALA A 438 -22.92 -3.94 18.05
C ALA A 438 -22.59 -4.99 19.12
N PHE A 439 -21.76 -4.67 20.11
CA PHE A 439 -21.49 -5.59 21.23
C PHE A 439 -22.69 -5.79 22.15
N ARG A 440 -23.59 -4.81 22.27
CA ARG A 440 -24.78 -4.91 23.13
C ARG A 440 -25.84 -5.85 22.56
N ALA A 441 -25.89 -6.02 21.25
CA ALA A 441 -26.96 -6.77 20.57
C ALA A 441 -26.57 -8.22 20.20
N GLN A 442 -25.34 -8.65 20.48
CA GLN A 442 -24.82 -10.01 20.22
C GLN A 442 -25.23 -10.63 18.87
N HIS A 443 -24.97 -9.94 17.77
CA HIS A 443 -25.39 -10.38 16.45
C HIS A 443 -24.34 -11.27 15.77
N ALA A 444 -24.77 -12.36 15.12
CA ALA A 444 -23.89 -13.38 14.52
C ALA A 444 -22.85 -12.82 13.52
N PHE A 445 -23.21 -11.77 12.77
CA PHE A 445 -22.29 -11.05 11.88
C PHE A 445 -21.58 -9.85 12.55
N TRP A 446 -22.33 -8.95 13.18
CA TRP A 446 -21.78 -7.67 13.63
C TRP A 446 -20.83 -7.83 14.80
N THR A 447 -21.06 -8.78 15.71
CA THR A 447 -20.19 -8.98 16.86
C THR A 447 -18.79 -9.47 16.45
N PRO A 448 -18.63 -10.51 15.61
CA PRO A 448 -17.32 -10.87 15.07
C PRO A 448 -16.67 -9.74 14.27
N LEU A 449 -17.41 -9.08 13.38
CA LEU A 449 -16.89 -7.96 12.60
C LEU A 449 -16.35 -6.83 13.50
N SER A 450 -17.08 -6.47 14.56
CA SER A 450 -16.65 -5.47 15.54
C SER A 450 -15.37 -5.88 16.29
N ARG A 451 -15.23 -7.16 16.66
CA ARG A 451 -13.98 -7.69 17.23
C ARG A 451 -12.83 -7.55 16.24
N ILE A 452 -13.03 -7.99 15.00
CA ILE A 452 -12.01 -7.91 13.95
C ILE A 452 -11.60 -6.47 13.71
N THR A 453 -12.54 -5.53 13.55
CA THR A 453 -12.23 -4.11 13.30
C THR A 453 -11.46 -3.48 14.45
N LEU A 454 -11.81 -3.73 15.71
CA LEU A 454 -11.04 -3.20 16.84
C LEU A 454 -9.66 -3.85 16.96
N SER A 455 -9.61 -5.19 16.84
CA SER A 455 -8.36 -5.93 16.92
C SER A 455 -7.39 -5.53 15.83
N ILE A 456 -7.83 -5.43 14.57
CA ILE A 456 -6.95 -5.04 13.46
C ILE A 456 -6.47 -3.59 13.63
N THR A 457 -7.34 -2.66 14.05
CA THR A 457 -6.93 -1.27 14.31
C THR A 457 -5.85 -1.21 15.40
N LEU A 458 -6.04 -1.93 16.51
CA LEU A 458 -5.05 -1.99 17.59
C LEU A 458 -3.74 -2.62 17.12
N ILE A 459 -3.81 -3.76 16.42
CA ILE A 459 -2.65 -4.45 15.86
C ILE A 459 -1.86 -3.52 14.94
N LEU A 460 -2.52 -2.79 14.05
CA LEU A 460 -1.86 -1.86 13.13
C LEU A 460 -1.18 -0.72 13.87
N PHE A 461 -1.86 -0.07 14.83
CA PHE A 461 -1.22 0.99 15.61
C PHE A 461 0.02 0.48 16.37
N LEU A 462 -0.09 -0.66 17.05
CA LEU A 462 1.03 -1.27 17.76
C LEU A 462 2.16 -1.66 16.80
N PHE A 463 1.83 -2.29 15.67
CA PHE A 463 2.80 -2.69 14.65
C PHE A 463 3.61 -1.49 14.15
N TYR A 464 2.95 -0.41 13.74
CA TYR A 464 3.62 0.76 13.19
C TYR A 464 4.40 1.56 14.24
N VAL A 465 3.92 1.63 15.48
CA VAL A 465 4.65 2.29 16.58
C VAL A 465 5.93 1.54 16.95
N MET A 466 5.93 0.20 16.84
CA MET A 466 7.06 -0.65 17.20
C MET A 466 8.10 -0.78 16.09
N ARG A 467 7.86 -0.21 14.90
CA ARG A 467 8.83 -0.23 13.80
C ARG A 467 10.14 0.52 14.15
N PRO A 468 11.26 0.19 13.49
CA PRO A 468 12.50 0.94 13.55
C PRO A 468 12.31 2.43 13.20
N LEU A 469 13.27 3.28 13.59
CA LEU A 469 13.20 4.73 13.40
C LEU A 469 12.81 5.14 11.97
N GLN A 470 13.51 4.63 10.96
CA GLN A 470 13.27 4.93 9.54
C GLN A 470 11.85 4.64 9.04
N ASP A 471 11.15 3.69 9.69
CA ASP A 471 9.82 3.25 9.29
C ASP A 471 8.70 3.97 10.05
N ARG A 472 9.06 4.80 11.06
CA ARG A 472 8.13 5.67 11.78
C ARG A 472 7.94 6.99 11.06
N ASN A 473 7.65 6.92 9.75
CA ASN A 473 7.54 8.06 8.84
C ASN A 473 6.08 8.40 8.46
N TYR A 474 5.09 7.94 9.24
CA TYR A 474 3.67 8.22 9.01
C TYR A 474 3.16 7.78 7.62
N GLY A 475 3.81 6.79 7.01
CA GLY A 475 3.50 6.39 5.64
C GLY A 475 4.22 7.19 4.57
N GLY A 476 5.21 8.01 4.90
CA GLY A 476 5.90 8.89 3.95
C GLY A 476 5.06 10.13 3.60
N VAL A 477 5.47 10.86 2.57
CA VAL A 477 4.79 12.09 2.14
C VAL A 477 3.44 11.75 1.49
N ALA A 478 2.36 11.81 2.26
CA ALA A 478 1.02 11.44 1.85
C ALA A 478 -0.04 12.19 2.69
N SER A 479 -1.19 12.47 2.07
CA SER A 479 -2.27 13.17 2.77
C SER A 479 -2.98 12.17 3.67
N GLY A 480 -2.50 12.06 4.90
CA GLY A 480 -3.00 11.13 5.92
C GLY A 480 -2.23 9.80 5.99
N PHE A 481 -2.53 9.03 7.04
CA PHE A 481 -1.85 7.76 7.31
C PHE A 481 -2.30 6.63 6.39
N ARG A 482 -1.74 6.60 5.17
CA ARG A 482 -2.20 5.76 4.06
C ARG A 482 -2.22 4.27 4.33
N TRP A 483 -1.34 3.81 5.22
CA TRP A 483 -1.25 2.42 5.68
C TRP A 483 -2.49 1.89 6.41
N MET A 484 -3.45 2.76 6.76
CA MET A 484 -4.75 2.39 7.33
C MET A 484 -5.94 2.56 6.36
N PHE A 485 -5.73 3.05 5.14
CA PHE A 485 -6.87 3.30 4.25
C PHE A 485 -7.61 2.02 3.85
N TRP A 486 -6.93 0.87 3.81
CA TRP A 486 -7.54 -0.40 3.45
C TRP A 486 -8.56 -0.93 4.49
N ILE A 487 -8.56 -0.41 5.72
CA ILE A 487 -9.57 -0.74 6.74
C ILE A 487 -10.76 0.22 6.76
N VAL A 488 -10.77 1.28 5.94
CA VAL A 488 -11.89 2.23 5.81
C VAL A 488 -13.24 1.53 5.61
N PRO A 489 -13.37 0.50 4.74
CA PRO A 489 -14.65 -0.19 4.57
C PRO A 489 -15.17 -0.86 5.84
N LEU A 490 -14.28 -1.32 6.74
CA LEU A 490 -14.69 -1.92 8.01
C LEU A 490 -15.37 -0.89 8.91
N TYR A 491 -14.83 0.33 8.99
CA TYR A 491 -15.46 1.43 9.73
C TYR A 491 -16.74 1.90 9.04
N ALA A 492 -16.73 1.98 7.71
CA ALA A 492 -17.90 2.36 6.92
C ALA A 492 -19.09 1.40 7.10
N LEU A 493 -18.85 0.10 7.32
CA LEU A 493 -19.90 -0.87 7.62
C LEU A 493 -20.53 -0.67 9.01
N HIS A 494 -19.78 -0.15 9.99
CA HIS A 494 -20.30 0.10 11.35
C HIS A 494 -21.03 1.44 11.48
N LEU A 495 -20.70 2.41 10.62
CA LEU A 495 -21.27 3.76 10.66
C LEU A 495 -22.82 3.77 10.67
N PRO A 496 -23.55 2.97 9.86
CA PRO A 496 -25.01 2.86 9.96
C PRO A 496 -25.56 2.65 11.38
N ARG A 497 -24.93 1.77 12.17
CA ARG A 497 -25.38 1.47 13.54
C ARG A 497 -25.14 2.66 14.47
N GLY A 498 -24.03 3.38 14.29
CA GLY A 498 -23.76 4.64 14.98
C GLY A 498 -24.78 5.71 14.62
N LEU A 499 -25.13 5.83 13.34
CA LEU A 499 -26.09 6.83 12.86
C LEU A 499 -27.51 6.63 13.37
N ASN A 500 -27.94 5.38 13.58
CA ASN A 500 -29.23 5.09 14.20
C ASN A 500 -29.31 5.56 15.67
N ALA A 501 -28.18 5.74 16.36
CA ALA A 501 -28.12 6.37 17.68
C ALA A 501 -28.05 7.90 17.57
N VAL A 502 -27.27 8.42 16.62
CA VAL A 502 -27.17 9.85 16.30
C VAL A 502 -28.54 10.45 15.99
N SER A 503 -29.37 9.73 15.23
CA SER A 503 -30.71 10.19 14.82
C SER A 503 -31.66 10.50 15.97
N LYS A 504 -31.34 10.05 17.19
CA LYS A 504 -32.16 10.24 18.39
C LYS A 504 -31.75 11.48 19.19
N SER A 505 -30.68 12.17 18.81
CA SER A 505 -30.15 13.34 19.51
C SER A 505 -29.77 14.44 18.52
N PHE A 506 -30.37 15.62 18.70
CA PHE A 506 -30.02 16.81 17.93
C PHE A 506 -28.53 17.13 18.07
N PHE A 507 -28.00 17.09 19.30
CA PHE A 507 -26.59 17.34 19.58
C PHE A 507 -25.65 16.38 18.83
N LEU A 508 -25.92 15.07 18.89
CA LEU A 508 -25.11 14.09 18.15
C LEU A 508 -25.22 14.27 16.64
N THR A 509 -26.39 14.70 16.15
CA THR A 509 -26.59 14.96 14.71
C THR A 509 -25.75 16.15 14.26
N VAL A 510 -25.72 17.24 15.03
CA VAL A 510 -24.86 18.39 14.75
C VAL A 510 -23.39 17.99 14.77
N LEU A 511 -22.94 17.22 15.78
CA LEU A 511 -21.57 16.72 15.84
C LEU A 511 -21.22 15.84 14.63
N PHE A 512 -22.15 15.00 14.16
CA PHE A 512 -21.92 14.18 12.97
C PHE A 512 -21.78 15.04 11.71
N ILE A 513 -22.62 16.06 11.53
CA ILE A 513 -22.52 16.98 10.39
C ILE A 513 -21.17 17.70 10.40
N ILE A 514 -20.71 18.18 11.56
CA ILE A 514 -19.38 18.79 11.70
C ILE A 514 -18.29 17.78 11.33
N ALA A 515 -18.40 16.53 11.81
CA ALA A 515 -17.44 15.48 11.47
C ALA A 515 -17.42 15.18 9.95
N VAL A 516 -18.58 15.19 9.29
CA VAL A 516 -18.65 15.06 7.82
C VAL A 516 -17.95 16.23 7.15
N ALA A 517 -18.21 17.47 7.57
CA ALA A 517 -17.57 18.65 6.99
C ALA A 517 -16.04 18.62 7.11
N ILE A 518 -15.51 18.31 8.30
CA ILE A 518 -14.06 18.18 8.55
C ILE A 518 -13.45 17.04 7.73
N SER A 519 -14.16 15.90 7.63
CA SER A 519 -13.68 14.75 6.85
C SER A 519 -13.62 15.07 5.36
N ILE A 520 -14.64 15.78 4.83
CA ILE A 520 -14.65 16.24 3.43
C ILE A 520 -13.52 17.23 3.19
N TYR A 521 -13.36 18.23 4.06
CA TYR A 521 -12.26 19.18 3.97
C TYR A 521 -10.90 18.48 3.98
N SER A 522 -10.67 17.54 4.90
CA SER A 522 -9.41 16.81 5.00
C SER A 522 -9.12 15.97 3.75
N ALA A 523 -10.13 15.24 3.24
CA ALA A 523 -9.98 14.43 2.03
C ALA A 523 -9.76 15.28 0.76
N HIS A 524 -10.27 16.51 0.74
CA HIS A 524 -10.13 17.44 -0.38
C HIS A 524 -9.02 18.47 -0.19
N TYR A 525 -8.34 18.52 0.96
CA TYR A 525 -7.20 19.41 1.14
C TYR A 525 -6.11 19.09 0.12
N ALA A 526 -5.81 17.79 -0.02
CA ALA A 526 -4.95 17.28 -1.07
C ALA A 526 -5.72 17.01 -2.37
N PHE A 527 -6.57 17.96 -2.79
CA PHE A 527 -7.45 17.81 -3.94
C PHE A 527 -6.67 17.45 -5.21
N LEU A 528 -5.58 18.16 -5.45
CA LEU A 528 -4.76 17.96 -6.63
C LEU A 528 -3.87 16.75 -6.38
N ASN A 529 -2.79 16.88 -5.60
CA ASN A 529 -1.87 15.77 -5.33
C ASN A 529 -2.11 15.09 -3.97
N PRO A 530 -2.48 13.79 -3.89
CA PRO A 530 -2.61 13.09 -2.61
C PRO A 530 -1.26 12.77 -1.94
N TRP A 531 -0.13 12.94 -2.65
CA TRP A 531 1.22 12.71 -2.14
C TRP A 531 1.84 13.99 -1.56
N GLN A 532 1.14 14.57 -0.60
CA GLN A 532 1.57 15.75 0.14
C GLN A 532 1.11 15.63 1.59
N ASN A 533 1.79 16.30 2.53
CA ASN A 533 1.40 16.26 3.93
C ASN A 533 -0.04 16.78 4.14
N PRO A 534 -0.78 16.26 5.13
CA PRO A 534 -2.13 16.72 5.43
C PRO A 534 -2.12 18.15 5.99
N TRP A 535 -3.27 18.82 5.99
CA TRP A 535 -3.41 20.22 6.41
C TRP A 535 -2.96 20.60 7.83
N PRO A 536 -2.97 19.71 8.84
CA PRO A 536 -2.49 20.04 10.18
C PRO A 536 -1.00 19.72 10.40
N TYR A 537 -0.26 19.38 9.34
CA TYR A 537 1.20 19.14 9.35
C TYR A 537 1.96 20.46 9.22
#